data_AF-A0A6A5A489-F1
#
_entry.id   AF-A0A6A5A489-F1
#
_cell.length_a   1.000
_cell.length_b   1.000
_cell.length_c   1.000
_cell.angle_alpha   90.00
_cell.angle_beta   90.00
_cell.angle_gamma   90.00
#
_symmetry.space_group_name_H-M   'P 1'
#
loop_
_entity.id
_entity.type
_entity.pdbx_description
1 polymer ?
#
loop_
_entity_poly.entity_id
_entity_poly.type
_entity_poly.pdbx_seq_one_letter_code
_entity_poly.pdbx_strand_id
1 'polypeptide(L)'
;MTVAPFPLKKQRTSFKDRIQHAHSTWDLWAIGITIVLGGHFTSWNAGLAAGTLGFGLAVLVVGLAYVCLACSMAEMTSMLPFAGGVYGLARCTLGFCVGFVLGMCEVLEYILYDASVNVSLGKALAAAWPALEPYQPLVWATSFGLSLTLLSLGGKLYWRFNFSLALVLLLLVLIYVCG
;
A
#
# COMPACT_ATOMS: atom_id res chain seq x y z
N MET A 1 -32.63 -36.31 22.99
CA MET A 1 -32.18 -34.91 22.80
C MET A 1 -32.06 -34.66 21.30
N THR A 2 -33.03 -33.96 20.72
CA THR A 2 -33.06 -33.60 19.30
C THR A 2 -32.16 -32.39 19.07
N VAL A 3 -31.00 -32.58 18.46
CA VAL A 3 -30.10 -31.49 18.07
C VAL A 3 -30.79 -30.72 16.95
N ALA A 4 -31.17 -29.47 17.20
CA ALA A 4 -31.72 -28.59 16.17
C ALA A 4 -30.67 -28.42 15.05
N PRO A 5 -31.07 -28.51 13.76
CA PRO A 5 -30.14 -28.28 12.68
C PRO A 5 -29.66 -26.83 12.71
N PHE A 6 -28.34 -26.64 12.85
CA PHE A 6 -27.70 -25.33 12.73
C PHE A 6 -28.10 -24.72 11.37
N PRO A 7 -28.63 -23.48 11.32
CA PRO A 7 -29.01 -22.87 10.07
C PRO A 7 -27.74 -22.58 9.26
N LEU A 8 -27.40 -23.47 8.32
CA LEU A 8 -26.36 -23.24 7.35
C LEU A 8 -26.81 -22.07 6.48
N LYS A 9 -26.24 -20.89 6.75
CA LYS A 9 -26.37 -19.69 5.93
C LYS A 9 -26.06 -20.09 4.49
N LYS A 10 -27.07 -20.03 3.61
CA LYS A 10 -27.03 -20.41 2.19
C LYS A 10 -25.68 -20.01 1.59
N GLN A 11 -24.80 -20.99 1.39
CA GLN A 11 -23.46 -20.78 0.88
C GLN A 11 -23.64 -20.32 -0.57
N ARG A 12 -23.33 -19.05 -0.85
CA ARG A 12 -23.51 -18.43 -2.18
C ARG A 12 -22.78 -19.28 -3.22
N THR A 13 -23.54 -19.81 -4.17
CA THR A 13 -23.16 -20.91 -5.07
C THR A 13 -22.39 -20.45 -6.31
N SER A 14 -22.11 -19.15 -6.48
CA SER A 14 -21.42 -18.63 -7.64
C SER A 14 -20.09 -17.96 -7.24
N PHE A 15 -18.99 -18.38 -7.89
CA PHE A 15 -17.67 -17.75 -7.78
C PHE A 15 -17.74 -16.23 -8.06
N LYS A 16 -18.62 -15.84 -8.98
CA LYS A 16 -18.94 -14.44 -9.33
C LYS A 16 -19.52 -13.66 -8.14
N ASP A 17 -20.32 -14.29 -7.27
CA ASP A 17 -20.91 -13.65 -6.10
C ASP A 17 -19.95 -13.55 -4.91
N ARG A 18 -18.88 -14.35 -4.89
CA ARG A 18 -17.75 -14.15 -3.95
C ARG A 18 -16.84 -12.99 -4.38
N ILE A 19 -16.76 -12.74 -5.68
CA ILE A 19 -16.05 -11.60 -6.29
C ILE A 19 -16.92 -10.33 -6.26
N GLN A 20 -18.22 -10.38 -5.94
CA GLN A 20 -19.11 -9.19 -5.98
C GLN A 20 -18.82 -8.09 -4.94
N HIS A 21 -17.76 -8.22 -4.13
CA HIS A 21 -17.16 -7.11 -3.37
C HIS A 21 -15.78 -6.70 -3.88
N ALA A 22 -15.36 -7.22 -5.03
CA ALA A 22 -14.12 -6.89 -5.69
C ALA A 22 -14.16 -5.44 -6.12
N HIS A 23 -13.22 -4.71 -5.54
CA HIS A 23 -12.82 -3.36 -5.85
C HIS A 23 -12.83 -3.13 -7.37
N SER A 24 -13.31 -1.97 -7.79
CA SER A 24 -13.27 -1.59 -9.19
C SER A 24 -11.82 -1.52 -9.67
N THR A 25 -11.56 -1.72 -10.96
CA THR A 25 -10.22 -1.48 -11.55
C THR A 25 -9.72 -0.07 -11.21
N TRP A 26 -10.64 0.90 -11.13
CA TRP A 26 -10.36 2.28 -10.71
C TRP A 26 -9.95 2.41 -9.24
N ASP A 27 -10.52 1.58 -8.37
CA ASP A 27 -10.19 1.55 -6.94
C ASP A 27 -8.77 1.01 -6.72
N LEU A 28 -8.39 -0.02 -7.49
CA LEU A 28 -7.03 -0.58 -7.49
C LEU A 28 -6.00 0.41 -8.05
N TRP A 29 -6.35 1.11 -9.13
CA TRP A 29 -5.53 2.18 -9.70
C TRP A 29 -5.29 3.32 -8.69
N ALA A 30 -6.35 3.73 -7.98
CA ALA A 30 -6.24 4.77 -6.96
C ALA A 30 -5.29 4.36 -5.82
N ILE A 31 -5.36 3.12 -5.34
CA ILE A 31 -4.41 2.61 -4.33
C ILE A 31 -2.97 2.65 -4.84
N GLY A 32 -2.73 2.24 -6.08
CA GLY A 32 -1.39 2.30 -6.66
C GLY A 32 -0.82 3.73 -6.65
N ILE A 33 -1.66 4.70 -7.01
CA ILE A 33 -1.26 6.11 -7.03
C ILE A 33 -1.00 6.66 -5.64
N THR A 34 -1.88 6.38 -4.67
CA THR A 34 -1.72 6.92 -3.31
C THR A 34 -0.48 6.39 -2.62
N ILE A 35 -0.15 5.11 -2.81
CA ILE A 35 1.07 4.50 -2.27
C ILE A 35 2.32 5.14 -2.88
N VAL A 36 2.38 5.28 -4.21
CA VAL A 36 3.57 5.79 -4.91
C VAL A 36 3.77 7.28 -4.64
N LEU A 37 2.73 8.09 -4.78
CA LEU A 37 2.83 9.54 -4.55
C LEU A 37 3.07 9.85 -3.08
N GLY A 38 2.45 9.10 -2.15
CA GLY A 38 2.64 9.29 -0.71
C GLY A 38 4.12 9.23 -0.28
N GLY A 39 4.88 8.28 -0.82
CA GLY A 39 6.31 8.15 -0.55
C GLY A 39 7.20 9.18 -1.28
N HIS A 40 6.72 9.74 -2.40
CA HIS A 40 7.51 10.68 -3.19
C HIS A 40 7.68 12.04 -2.51
N PHE A 41 6.65 12.53 -1.79
CA PHE A 41 6.66 13.85 -1.15
C PHE A 41 7.81 14.07 -0.17
N THR A 42 8.25 13.02 0.52
CA THR A 42 9.30 13.12 1.56
C THR A 42 10.71 12.87 1.02
N SER A 43 10.85 12.18 -0.12
CA SER A 43 12.08 11.46 -0.44
C SER A 43 12.94 12.13 -1.52
N TRP A 44 12.33 12.92 -2.41
CA TRP A 44 13.00 13.58 -3.53
C TRP A 44 14.05 14.63 -3.10
N ASN A 45 13.81 15.39 -2.02
CA ASN A 45 14.74 16.41 -1.53
C ASN A 45 16.12 15.84 -1.17
N ALA A 46 16.15 14.67 -0.53
CA ALA A 46 17.40 14.00 -0.18
C ALA A 46 18.16 13.52 -1.43
N GLY A 47 17.44 13.05 -2.46
CA GLY A 47 18.02 12.68 -3.74
C GLY A 47 18.63 13.85 -4.49
N LEU A 48 17.91 14.99 -4.55
CA LEU A 48 18.44 16.21 -5.18
C LEU A 48 19.66 16.77 -4.44
N ALA A 49 19.70 16.68 -3.11
CA ALA A 49 20.85 17.10 -2.32
C ALA A 49 22.14 16.31 -2.66
N ALA A 50 22.01 15.05 -3.11
CA ALA A 50 23.13 14.23 -3.55
C ALA A 50 23.62 14.56 -4.98
N GLY A 51 22.86 15.35 -5.75
CA GLY A 51 23.23 15.81 -7.09
C GLY A 51 22.18 15.47 -8.14
N THR A 52 21.85 16.46 -8.99
CA THR A 52 20.75 16.38 -9.96
C THR A 52 20.95 15.33 -11.06
N LEU A 53 22.16 15.26 -11.64
CA LEU A 53 22.47 14.29 -12.70
C LEU A 53 22.48 12.85 -12.17
N GLY A 54 23.09 12.63 -11.00
CA GLY A 54 23.13 11.32 -10.35
C GLY A 54 21.75 10.83 -9.95
N PHE A 55 20.92 11.72 -9.38
CA PHE A 55 19.54 11.41 -9.05
C PHE A 55 18.69 11.10 -10.28
N GLY A 56 18.82 11.88 -11.36
CA GLY A 56 18.09 11.64 -12.61
C GLY A 56 18.40 10.28 -13.23
N LEU A 57 19.68 9.89 -13.26
CA LEU A 57 20.08 8.56 -13.75
C LEU A 57 19.55 7.44 -12.83
N ALA A 58 19.64 7.61 -11.51
CA ALA A 58 19.15 6.63 -10.55
C ALA A 58 17.64 6.40 -10.70
N VAL A 59 16.85 7.48 -10.84
CA VAL A 59 15.40 7.41 -11.08
C VAL A 59 15.10 6.65 -12.37
N LEU A 60 15.85 6.91 -13.45
CA LEU A 60 15.65 6.23 -14.73
C LEU A 60 15.96 4.73 -14.62
N VAL A 61 17.11 4.35 -14.04
CA VAL A 61 17.53 2.95 -13.91
C VAL A 61 16.57 2.16 -13.01
N VAL A 62 16.24 2.70 -11.84
CA VAL A 62 15.31 2.06 -10.90
C VAL A 62 13.89 2.03 -11.46
N GLY A 63 13.47 3.09 -12.16
CA GLY A 63 12.16 3.15 -12.83
C GLY A 63 12.01 2.06 -13.90
N LEU A 64 13.02 1.86 -14.76
CA LEU A 64 13.00 0.78 -15.75
C LEU A 64 12.98 -0.60 -15.08
N ALA A 65 13.78 -0.81 -14.03
CA ALA A 65 13.78 -2.06 -13.27
C ALA A 65 12.39 -2.36 -12.68
N TYR A 66 11.69 -1.33 -12.17
CA TYR A 66 10.34 -1.47 -11.62
C TYR A 66 9.30 -1.80 -12.68
N VAL A 67 9.40 -1.21 -13.89
CA VAL A 67 8.53 -1.56 -15.02
C VAL A 67 8.72 -3.02 -15.44
N CYS A 68 9.97 -3.48 -15.56
CA CYS A 68 10.28 -4.87 -15.85
C CYS A 68 9.69 -5.80 -14.78
N LEU A 69 9.87 -5.47 -13.49
CA LEU A 69 9.33 -6.23 -12.38
C LEU A 69 7.78 -6.30 -12.44
N ALA A 70 7.12 -5.18 -12.71
CA ALA A 70 5.67 -5.12 -12.84
C ALA A 70 5.15 -5.98 -13.99
N CYS A 71 5.81 -5.96 -15.16
CA CYS A 71 5.47 -6.83 -16.29
C CYS A 71 5.63 -8.32 -15.93
N SER A 72 6.73 -8.69 -15.28
CA SER A 72 6.94 -10.07 -14.82
C SER A 72 5.89 -10.53 -13.80
N MET A 73 5.49 -9.65 -12.87
CA MET A 73 4.39 -9.94 -11.94
C MET A 73 3.03 -10.05 -12.63
N ALA A 74 2.77 -9.25 -13.66
CA ALA A 74 1.55 -9.36 -14.45
C ALA A 74 1.44 -10.73 -15.15
N GLU A 75 2.53 -11.22 -15.75
CA GLU A 75 2.57 -12.55 -16.36
C GLU A 75 2.33 -13.66 -15.32
N MET A 76 3.04 -13.62 -14.19
CA MET A 76 2.89 -14.64 -13.13
C MET A 76 1.49 -14.67 -12.52
N THR A 77 0.89 -13.51 -12.24
CA THR A 77 -0.45 -13.41 -11.63
C THR A 77 -1.57 -13.85 -12.58
N SER A 78 -1.34 -13.78 -13.90
CA SER A 78 -2.28 -14.31 -14.89
C SER A 78 -2.34 -15.85 -14.90
N MET A 79 -1.23 -16.52 -14.57
CA MET A 79 -1.13 -17.98 -14.54
C MET A 79 -1.61 -18.59 -13.22
N LEU A 80 -1.52 -17.85 -12.12
CA LEU A 80 -1.83 -18.32 -10.76
C LEU A 80 -2.91 -17.43 -10.11
N PRO A 81 -4.21 -17.64 -10.41
CA PRO A 81 -5.31 -16.78 -9.96
C PRO A 81 -5.74 -17.09 -8.53
N PHE A 82 -4.80 -17.03 -7.58
CA PHE A 82 -5.10 -17.12 -6.15
C PHE A 82 -4.60 -15.88 -5.41
N ALA A 83 -5.33 -15.48 -4.36
CA ALA A 83 -4.92 -14.41 -3.47
C ALA A 83 -3.83 -14.93 -2.53
N GLY A 84 -2.58 -14.52 -2.75
CA GLY A 84 -1.46 -14.98 -1.92
C GLY A 84 -0.19 -14.12 -1.91
N GLY A 85 -0.12 -13.08 -2.74
CA GLY A 85 1.05 -12.20 -2.78
C GLY A 85 2.36 -12.93 -3.07
N VAL A 86 3.47 -12.38 -2.56
CA VAL A 86 4.81 -12.96 -2.75
C VAL A 86 4.94 -14.29 -2.02
N TYR A 87 4.42 -14.39 -0.79
CA TYR A 87 4.34 -15.64 -0.03
C TYR A 87 3.72 -16.79 -0.83
N GLY A 88 2.56 -16.56 -1.43
CA GLY A 88 1.81 -17.57 -2.17
C GLY A 88 2.53 -17.99 -3.45
N LEU A 89 3.12 -17.04 -4.18
CA LEU A 89 3.94 -17.32 -5.36
C LEU A 89 5.17 -18.17 -4.98
N ALA A 90 5.89 -17.78 -3.93
CA ALA A 90 7.07 -18.50 -3.45
C ALA A 90 6.75 -19.94 -3.00
N ARG A 91 5.59 -20.14 -2.37
CA ARG A 91 5.11 -21.48 -1.98
C ARG A 91 4.87 -22.38 -3.19
N CYS A 92 4.37 -21.83 -4.29
CA CYS A 92 4.10 -22.57 -5.52
C CYS A 92 5.38 -22.88 -6.33
N THR A 93 6.39 -22.00 -6.29
CA THR A 93 7.60 -22.14 -7.13
C THR A 93 8.78 -22.78 -6.41
N LEU A 94 9.01 -22.44 -5.13
CA LEU A 94 10.23 -22.79 -4.37
C LEU A 94 9.96 -23.70 -3.16
N GLY A 95 8.70 -24.04 -2.90
CA GLY A 95 8.29 -24.94 -1.82
C GLY A 95 8.04 -24.25 -0.46
N PHE A 96 7.80 -25.06 0.57
CA PHE A 96 7.29 -24.57 1.85
C PHE A 96 8.28 -23.71 2.64
N CYS A 97 9.54 -24.17 2.78
CA CYS A 97 10.53 -23.49 3.62
C CYS A 97 10.87 -22.09 3.09
N VAL A 98 11.12 -21.97 1.79
CA VAL A 98 11.44 -20.68 1.15
C VAL A 98 10.23 -19.75 1.19
N GLY A 99 9.03 -20.29 0.94
CA GLY A 99 7.79 -19.53 1.08
C GLY A 99 7.61 -18.96 2.49
N PHE A 100 7.87 -19.75 3.54
CA PHE A 100 7.78 -19.27 4.92
C PHE A 100 8.75 -18.12 5.22
N VAL A 101 10.02 -18.27 4.84
CA VAL A 101 11.04 -17.21 5.04
C VAL A 101 10.64 -15.93 4.30
N LEU A 102 10.21 -16.04 3.04
CA LEU A 102 9.77 -14.87 2.26
C LEU A 102 8.54 -14.19 2.86
N GLY A 103 7.58 -14.96 3.38
CA GLY A 103 6.44 -14.39 4.10
C GLY A 103 6.84 -13.65 5.37
N MET A 104 7.83 -14.16 6.12
CA MET A 104 8.38 -13.44 7.28
C MET A 104 9.07 -12.13 6.87
N CYS A 105 9.87 -12.16 5.80
CA CYS A 105 10.50 -10.96 5.26
C CYS A 105 9.46 -9.93 4.80
N GLU A 106 8.40 -10.36 4.11
CA GLU A 106 7.30 -9.51 3.65
C GLU A 106 6.58 -8.83 4.82
N VAL A 107 6.31 -9.56 5.92
CA VAL A 107 5.74 -8.96 7.14
C VAL A 107 6.68 -7.93 7.77
N LEU A 108 7.98 -8.23 7.86
CA LEU A 108 8.97 -7.28 8.40
C LEU A 108 9.09 -6.03 7.53
N GLU A 109 9.08 -6.19 6.21
CA GLU A 109 9.09 -5.09 5.25
C GLU A 109 7.91 -4.15 5.47
N TYR A 110 6.68 -4.68 5.59
CA TYR A 110 5.50 -3.86 5.83
C TYR A 110 5.52 -3.13 7.18
N ILE A 111 6.05 -3.76 8.24
CA ILE A 111 6.21 -3.10 9.55
C ILE A 111 7.21 -1.96 9.46
N LEU A 112 8.36 -2.19 8.80
CA LEU A 112 9.39 -1.16 8.63
C LEU A 112 8.91 -0.02 7.73
N TYR A 113 8.14 -0.33 6.70
CA TYR A 113 7.53 0.65 5.81
C TYR A 113 6.57 1.57 6.57
N ASP A 114 5.62 1.00 7.32
CA ASP A 114 4.66 1.78 8.11
C ASP A 114 5.35 2.65 9.18
N ALA A 115 6.34 2.10 9.88
CA ALA A 115 7.14 2.84 10.86
C ALA A 115 7.88 4.03 10.20
N SER A 116 8.49 3.82 9.03
CA SER A 116 9.24 4.85 8.31
C SER A 116 8.34 5.99 7.83
N VAL A 117 7.15 5.66 7.30
CA VAL A 117 6.14 6.64 6.90
C VAL A 117 5.67 7.44 8.11
N ASN A 118 5.40 6.78 9.24
CA ASN A 118 4.90 7.45 10.44
C ASN A 118 5.90 8.45 11.04
N VAL A 119 7.19 8.08 11.09
CA VAL A 119 8.27 8.99 11.50
C VAL A 119 8.38 10.18 10.54
N SER A 120 8.28 9.93 9.23
CA SER A 120 8.36 10.98 8.21
C SER A 120 7.20 11.97 8.32
N LEU A 121 5.98 11.47 8.59
CA LEU A 121 4.80 12.30 8.85
C LEU A 121 4.97 13.16 10.10
N GLY A 122 5.52 12.59 11.19
CA GLY A 122 5.81 13.34 12.41
C GLY A 122 6.80 14.49 12.18
N LYS A 123 7.86 14.25 11.40
CA LYS A 123 8.82 15.30 11.00
C LYS A 123 8.17 16.39 10.14
N ALA A 124 7.32 16.01 9.18
CA ALA A 124 6.61 16.96 8.34
C ALA A 124 5.65 17.85 9.17
N LEU A 125 4.94 17.28 10.14
CA LEU A 125 4.06 18.03 11.04
C LEU A 125 4.84 18.96 11.98
N ALA A 126 5.98 18.51 12.52
CA ALA A 126 6.82 19.36 13.35
C ALA A 126 7.42 20.55 12.57
N ALA A 127 7.75 20.35 11.28
CA ALA A 127 8.21 21.43 10.41
C ALA A 127 7.11 22.49 10.14
N ALA A 128 5.84 22.07 10.06
CA ALA A 128 4.70 22.99 9.88
C ALA A 128 4.26 23.66 11.19
N TRP A 129 4.27 22.91 12.30
CA TRP A 129 3.90 23.39 13.63
C TRP A 129 5.00 23.03 14.66
N PRO A 130 5.94 23.96 14.93
CA PRO A 130 7.03 23.73 15.88
C PRO A 130 6.56 23.38 17.29
N ALA A 131 5.34 23.81 17.68
CA ALA A 131 4.75 23.47 18.97
C ALA A 131 4.51 21.96 19.19
N LEU A 132 4.48 21.16 18.10
CA LEU A 132 4.29 19.71 18.16
C LEU A 132 5.61 18.93 18.31
N GLU A 133 6.77 19.60 18.25
CA GLU A 133 8.08 18.95 18.34
C GLU A 133 8.29 18.16 19.65
N PRO A 134 7.88 18.65 20.84
CA PRO A 134 7.97 17.88 22.09
C PRO A 134 6.98 16.71 22.16
N TYR A 135 5.92 16.74 21.35
CA TYR A 135 4.80 15.79 21.38
C TYR A 135 4.84 14.79 20.21
N GLN A 136 5.99 14.57 19.58
CA GLN A 136 6.14 13.64 18.45
C GLN A 136 5.64 12.21 18.73
N PRO A 137 5.89 11.59 19.89
CA PRO A 137 5.35 10.25 20.17
C PRO A 137 3.83 10.19 20.16
N LEU A 138 3.18 11.29 20.59
CA LEU A 138 1.73 11.43 20.57
C LEU A 138 1.21 11.54 19.14
N VAL A 139 1.89 12.31 18.29
CA VAL A 139 1.58 12.40 16.86
C VAL A 139 1.63 11.02 16.22
N TRP A 140 2.71 10.25 16.44
CA TRP A 140 2.86 8.90 15.91
C TRP A 140 1.78 7.93 16.38
N ALA A 141 1.38 8.01 17.65
CA ALA A 141 0.31 7.17 18.19
C ALA A 141 -1.05 7.53 17.57
N THR A 142 -1.33 8.82 17.39
CA THR A 142 -2.59 9.29 16.79
C THR A 142 -2.72 8.94 15.32
N SER A 143 -1.66 9.11 14.52
CA SER A 143 -1.65 8.75 13.10
C SER A 143 -1.80 7.25 12.90
N PHE A 144 -1.07 6.43 13.66
CA PHE A 144 -1.18 4.98 13.61
C PHE A 144 -2.58 4.50 14.03
N GLY A 145 -3.11 5.06 15.12
CA GLY A 145 -4.48 4.78 15.59
C GLY A 145 -5.56 5.17 14.58
N LEU A 146 -5.41 6.31 13.91
CA LEU A 146 -6.31 6.75 12.84
C LEU A 146 -6.27 5.78 11.65
N SER A 147 -5.07 5.40 11.19
CA SER A 147 -4.88 4.43 10.10
C SER A 147 -5.50 3.07 10.44
N LEU A 148 -5.28 2.57 11.66
CA LEU A 148 -5.90 1.33 12.13
C LEU A 148 -7.42 1.41 12.20
N THR A 149 -7.96 2.56 12.63
CA THR A 149 -9.41 2.77 12.71
C THR A 149 -10.03 2.77 11.31
N LEU A 150 -9.41 3.47 10.36
CA LEU A 150 -9.83 3.48 8.95
C LEU A 150 -9.80 2.07 8.33
N LEU A 151 -8.76 1.29 8.64
CA LEU A 151 -8.63 -0.09 8.18
C LEU A 151 -9.68 -1.02 8.83
N SER A 152 -9.98 -0.81 10.11
CA SER A 152 -10.95 -1.61 10.88
C SER A 152 -12.40 -1.36 10.44
N LEU A 153 -12.74 -0.12 10.08
CA LEU A 153 -14.06 0.22 9.53
C LEU A 153 -14.29 -0.44 8.17
N GLY A 154 -13.24 -0.54 7.36
CA GLY A 154 -13.24 -1.25 6.08
C GLY A 154 -14.37 -0.82 5.12
N GLY A 155 -14.60 -1.63 4.09
CA GLY A 155 -15.74 -1.46 3.18
C GLY A 155 -15.71 -0.18 2.33
N LYS A 156 -16.88 0.30 1.92
CA LYS A 156 -17.02 1.38 0.91
C LYS A 156 -16.39 2.72 1.33
N LEU A 157 -16.29 2.98 2.64
CA LEU A 157 -15.73 4.23 3.15
C LEU A 157 -14.22 4.30 2.87
N TYR A 158 -13.49 3.23 3.16
CA TYR A 158 -12.06 3.13 2.89
C TYR A 158 -11.75 3.38 1.41
N TRP A 159 -12.48 2.72 0.51
CA TRP A 159 -12.27 2.84 -0.94
C TRP A 159 -12.56 4.24 -1.46
N ARG A 160 -13.65 4.87 -1.00
CA ARG A 160 -13.97 6.25 -1.36
C ARG A 160 -12.91 7.22 -0.86
N PHE A 161 -12.47 7.06 0.40
CA PHE A 161 -11.40 7.88 0.96
C PHE A 161 -10.12 7.77 0.14
N ASN A 162 -9.70 6.56 -0.19
CA ASN A 162 -8.48 6.31 -0.96
C ASN A 162 -8.58 6.89 -2.37
N PHE A 163 -9.73 6.75 -3.03
CA PHE A 163 -9.99 7.34 -4.34
C PHE A 163 -9.95 8.88 -4.31
N SER A 164 -10.58 9.50 -3.32
CA SER A 164 -10.51 10.95 -3.11
C SER A 164 -9.07 11.41 -2.85
N LEU A 165 -8.31 10.66 -2.06
CA LEU A 165 -6.92 10.96 -1.76
C LEU A 165 -6.06 10.87 -3.04
N ALA A 166 -6.27 9.86 -3.89
CA ALA A 166 -5.59 9.74 -5.18
C ALA A 166 -5.82 10.97 -6.07
N LEU A 167 -7.07 11.43 -6.18
CA LEU A 167 -7.43 12.61 -6.97
C LEU A 167 -6.79 13.89 -6.42
N VAL A 168 -6.79 14.08 -5.09
CA VAL A 168 -6.16 15.24 -4.45
C VAL A 168 -4.66 15.24 -4.70
N LEU A 169 -4.00 14.08 -4.56
CA LEU A 169 -2.56 13.97 -4.81
C LEU A 169 -2.21 14.25 -6.27
N LEU A 170 -2.98 13.73 -7.23
CA LEU A 170 -2.78 14.04 -8.65
C LEU A 170 -2.99 15.53 -8.94
N LEU A 171 -4.03 16.13 -8.36
CA LEU A 171 -4.32 17.55 -8.53
C LEU A 171 -3.16 18.41 -8.00
N LEU A 172 -2.61 18.07 -6.82
CA LEU A 172 -1.44 18.75 -6.26
C LEU A 172 -0.22 18.67 -7.18
N VAL A 173 0.04 17.50 -7.77
CA VAL A 173 1.14 17.32 -8.72
C VAL A 173 0.90 18.12 -10.00
N LEU A 174 -0.33 18.14 -10.52
CA LEU A 174 -0.67 18.93 -11.71
C LEU A 174 -0.51 20.43 -11.46
N ILE A 175 -0.96 20.93 -10.31
CA ILE A 175 -0.73 22.33 -9.91
C ILE A 175 0.77 22.60 -9.86
N TYR A 176 1.55 21.75 -9.20
CA TYR A 176 3.00 21.93 -9.11
C TYR A 176 3.70 21.97 -10.48
N VAL A 177 3.21 21.20 -11.46
CA VAL A 177 3.76 21.18 -12.83
C VAL A 177 3.29 22.38 -13.67
N CYS A 178 2.05 22.86 -13.47
CA CYS A 178 1.46 23.94 -14.25
C CYS A 178 1.69 25.36 -13.67
N GLY A 179 2.01 25.49 -12.38
CA GLY A 179 2.21 26.76 -11.68
C GLY A 179 1.12 27.05 -10.65
#